data_AF-A0A1V1NZ68-F1
#
_entry.id   AF-A0A1V1NZ68-F1
#
_cell.length_a   1.000
_cell.length_b   1.000
_cell.length_c   1.000
_cell.angle_alpha   90.00
_cell.angle_beta   90.00
_cell.angle_gamma   90.00
#
_symmetry.space_group_name_H-M   'P 1'
#
loop_
_entity.id
_entity.type
_entity.pdbx_description
1 polymer ?
#
loop_
_entity_poly.entity_id
_entity_poly.type
_entity_poly.pdbx_seq_one_letter_code
_entity_poly.pdbx_strand_id
1 'polypeptide(L)'
;MLKVHKIRLNPNLEQRIYFAKACGVARMAYNWALSEWEQQYKEGKKPSEMALRKQLNAVKAKEFPWMLEVTKNAPQQAIKNLGIAYKNAFYRQKNGQQTGSDKNPYGFPRPKKNS
;
A
#
# COMPACT_ATOMS: atom_id res chain seq x y z
N MET A 1 -18.67 -24.87 -5.73
CA MET A 1 -19.18 -23.50 -5.48
C MET A 1 -18.71 -23.07 -4.10
N LEU A 2 -17.81 -22.08 -4.00
CA LEU A 2 -17.34 -21.56 -2.69
C LEU A 2 -18.47 -20.71 -2.07
N LYS A 3 -19.01 -21.15 -0.92
CA LYS A 3 -19.92 -20.31 -0.12
C LYS A 3 -19.08 -19.22 0.55
N VAL A 4 -19.25 -17.97 0.11
CA VAL A 4 -18.62 -16.81 0.74
C VAL A 4 -19.57 -16.25 1.79
N HIS A 5 -19.15 -16.26 3.05
CA HIS A 5 -19.88 -15.64 4.14
C HIS A 5 -19.45 -14.18 4.30
N LYS A 6 -20.40 -13.24 4.20
CA LYS A 6 -20.17 -11.82 4.47
C LYS A 6 -20.65 -11.51 5.89
N ILE A 7 -19.71 -11.28 6.80
CA ILE A 7 -20.01 -11.01 8.22
C ILE A 7 -19.73 -9.52 8.50
N ARG A 8 -20.68 -8.82 9.12
CA ARG A 8 -20.49 -7.46 9.61
C ARG A 8 -19.80 -7.52 10.98
N LEU A 9 -18.76 -6.70 11.17
CA LEU A 9 -18.18 -6.45 12.49
C LEU A 9 -19.01 -5.40 13.22
N ASN A 10 -19.27 -5.61 14.51
CA ASN A 10 -19.90 -4.62 15.41
C ASN A 10 -18.87 -4.15 16.45
N PRO A 11 -17.92 -3.29 16.07
CA PRO A 11 -16.82 -2.91 16.96
C PRO A 11 -17.28 -1.94 18.06
N ASN A 12 -16.73 -2.13 19.26
CA ASN A 12 -16.82 -1.14 20.35
C ASN A 12 -15.97 0.10 20.05
N LEU A 13 -16.01 1.10 20.93
CA LEU A 13 -15.30 2.37 20.71
C LEU A 13 -13.79 2.17 20.52
N GLU A 14 -13.15 1.38 21.38
CA GLU A 14 -11.70 1.12 21.32
C GLU A 14 -11.30 0.42 20.02
N GLN A 15 -12.09 -0.56 19.59
CA GLN A 15 -11.86 -1.27 18.32
C GLN A 15 -12.02 -0.34 17.12
N ARG A 16 -13.02 0.56 17.13
CA ARG A 16 -13.18 1.56 16.06
C ARG A 16 -11.97 2.48 15.98
N ILE A 17 -11.48 2.96 17.12
CA ILE A 17 -10.28 3.80 17.20
C ILE A 17 -9.07 3.02 16.66
N TYR A 18 -8.88 1.77 17.10
CA TYR A 18 -7.80 0.92 16.63
C TYR A 18 -7.84 0.70 15.11
N PHE A 19 -9.02 0.39 14.54
CA PHE A 19 -9.16 0.21 13.09
C PHE A 19 -8.90 1.50 12.31
N ALA A 20 -9.34 2.65 12.82
CA ALA A 20 -9.02 3.94 12.22
C ALA A 20 -7.50 4.18 12.18
N LYS A 21 -6.79 3.93 13.30
CA LYS A 21 -5.33 3.99 13.36
C LYS A 21 -4.68 3.03 12.36
N ALA A 22 -5.13 1.77 12.31
CA ALA A 22 -4.57 0.76 11.42
C ALA A 22 -4.75 1.10 9.94
N CYS A 23 -5.93 1.62 9.56
CA CYS A 23 -6.20 2.15 8.23
C CYS A 23 -5.30 3.36 7.92
N GLY A 24 -5.10 4.26 8.87
CA GLY A 24 -4.18 5.40 8.75
C GLY A 24 -2.74 4.97 8.50
N VAL A 25 -2.23 4.02 9.29
CA VAL A 25 -0.89 3.43 9.11
C VAL A 25 -0.73 2.76 7.75
N ALA A 26 -1.72 1.95 7.33
CA ALA A 26 -1.68 1.31 6.03
C ALA A 26 -1.71 2.33 4.87
N ARG A 27 -2.47 3.41 5.00
CA ARG A 27 -2.51 4.49 4.00
C ARG A 27 -1.17 5.21 3.91
N MET A 28 -0.62 5.62 5.05
CA MET A 28 0.66 6.32 5.09
C MET A 28 1.77 5.44 4.52
N ALA A 29 1.90 4.19 4.96
CA ALA A 29 2.93 3.28 4.47
C ALA A 29 2.85 3.04 2.96
N TYR A 30 1.62 2.99 2.40
CA TYR A 30 1.42 2.93 0.95
C TYR A 30 1.95 4.17 0.25
N ASN A 31 1.59 5.37 0.72
CA ASN A 31 1.99 6.63 0.10
C ASN A 31 3.49 6.88 0.25
N TRP A 32 4.08 6.57 1.40
CA TRP A 32 5.53 6.63 1.63
C TRP A 32 6.26 5.71 0.63
N ALA A 33 5.84 4.44 0.53
CA ALA A 33 6.47 3.50 -0.38
C ALA A 33 6.26 3.87 -1.86
N LEU A 34 5.13 4.50 -2.20
CA LEU A 34 4.89 5.02 -3.55
C LEU A 34 5.88 6.12 -3.90
N SER A 35 6.08 7.09 -2.98
CA SER A 35 7.04 8.18 -3.15
C SER A 35 8.47 7.64 -3.33
N GLU A 36 8.89 6.71 -2.47
CA GLU A 36 10.20 6.06 -2.57
C GLU A 36 10.38 5.27 -3.87
N TRP A 37 9.32 4.57 -4.31
CA TRP A 37 9.34 3.86 -5.58
C TRP A 37 9.57 4.83 -6.75
N GLU A 38 8.81 5.93 -6.80
CA GLU A 38 8.93 6.95 -7.84
C GLU A 38 10.31 7.61 -7.84
N GLN A 39 10.86 7.92 -6.66
CA GLN A 39 12.20 8.48 -6.53
C GLN A 39 13.27 7.51 -7.04
N GLN A 40 13.27 6.26 -6.54
CA GLN A 40 14.24 5.26 -6.96
C GLN A 40 14.14 4.99 -8.47
N TYR A 41 12.94 4.99 -9.04
CA TYR A 41 12.75 4.82 -10.48
C TYR A 41 13.31 6.00 -11.29
N LYS A 42 13.11 7.25 -10.83
CA LYS A 42 13.71 8.45 -11.45
C LYS A 42 15.24 8.41 -11.44
N GLU A 43 15.83 7.82 -10.40
CA GLU A 43 17.28 7.59 -10.29
C GLU A 43 17.78 6.41 -11.15
N GLY A 44 16.92 5.81 -11.98
CA GLY A 44 17.28 4.67 -12.85
C GLY A 44 17.39 3.34 -12.11
N LYS A 45 17.00 3.27 -10.84
CA LYS A 45 17.00 2.02 -10.06
C LYS A 45 15.79 1.16 -10.42
N LYS A 46 15.83 -0.10 -9.96
CA LYS A 46 14.70 -1.05 -10.06
C LYS A 46 14.12 -1.26 -8.65
N PRO A 47 13.09 -0.50 -8.26
CA PRO A 47 12.51 -0.62 -6.93
C PRO A 47 11.88 -1.99 -6.73
N SER A 48 11.81 -2.44 -5.48
CA SER A 48 11.07 -3.66 -5.12
C SER A 48 10.33 -3.48 -3.81
N GLU A 49 9.15 -4.08 -3.71
CA GLU A 49 8.34 -4.14 -2.48
C GLU A 49 9.15 -4.57 -1.28
N MET A 50 9.98 -5.61 -1.46
CA MET A 50 10.77 -6.20 -0.39
C MET A 50 11.81 -5.22 0.14
N ALA A 51 12.50 -4.50 -0.76
CA ALA A 51 13.48 -3.49 -0.39
C ALA A 51 12.80 -2.32 0.36
N LEU A 52 11.68 -1.82 -0.15
CA LEU A 52 10.91 -0.74 0.49
C LEU A 52 10.41 -1.14 1.88
N ARG A 53 9.96 -2.38 2.04
CA ARG A 53 9.56 -2.89 3.37
C ARG A 53 10.73 -2.96 4.34
N LYS A 54 11.93 -3.33 3.88
CA LYS A 54 13.15 -3.33 4.69
C LYS A 54 13.53 -1.90 5.09
N GLN A 55 13.48 -0.96 4.15
CA GLN A 55 13.74 0.46 4.38
C GLN A 55 12.76 1.05 5.41
N LEU A 56 11.44 0.87 5.21
CA LEU A 56 10.45 1.37 6.17
C LEU A 56 10.66 0.76 7.56
N ASN A 57 10.95 -0.54 7.65
CA ASN A 57 11.20 -1.19 8.94
C ASN A 57 12.43 -0.61 9.67
N ALA A 58 13.45 -0.16 8.94
CA ALA A 58 14.65 0.43 9.54
C ALA A 58 14.37 1.83 10.12
N VAL A 59 13.46 2.61 9.52
CA VAL A 59 13.21 4.01 9.93
C VAL A 59 11.98 4.17 10.81
N LYS A 60 10.97 3.30 10.69
CA LYS A 60 9.63 3.53 11.28
C LYS A 60 9.62 3.71 12.79
N ALA A 61 10.50 3.05 13.53
CA ALA A 61 10.54 3.19 14.98
C ALA A 61 10.98 4.59 15.41
N LYS A 62 11.84 5.23 14.60
CA LYS A 62 12.38 6.57 14.85
C LYS A 62 11.51 7.66 14.22
N GLU A 63 11.14 7.50 12.96
CA GLU A 63 10.47 8.55 12.18
C GLU A 63 8.94 8.49 12.31
N PHE A 64 8.39 7.30 12.54
CA PHE A 64 6.94 7.05 12.57
C PHE A 64 6.53 6.18 13.76
N PRO A 65 6.89 6.55 15.01
CA PRO A 65 6.71 5.69 16.18
C PRO A 65 5.25 5.25 16.39
N TRP A 66 4.29 6.09 15.99
CA TRP A 66 2.84 5.80 16.01
C TRP A 66 2.44 4.59 15.14
N MET A 67 3.27 4.15 14.19
CA MET A 67 3.03 2.89 13.45
C MET A 67 3.09 1.65 14.35
N LEU A 68 3.75 1.75 15.51
CA LEU A 68 3.88 0.65 16.47
C LEU A 68 2.63 0.46 17.32
N GLU A 69 1.68 1.40 17.29
CA GLU A 69 0.39 1.30 18.00
C GLU A 69 -0.57 0.28 17.38
N VAL A 70 -0.26 -0.21 16.17
CA VAL A 70 -1.10 -1.15 15.43
C VAL A 70 -0.30 -2.35 14.96
N THR A 71 -1.01 -3.37 14.46
CA THR A 71 -0.39 -4.57 13.93
C THR A 71 0.65 -4.27 12.84
N LYS A 72 1.80 -4.96 12.91
CA LYS A 72 2.85 -4.91 11.88
C LYS A 72 2.34 -5.21 10.46
N ASN A 73 1.20 -5.91 10.36
CA ASN A 73 0.59 -6.30 9.09
C ASN A 73 -0.01 -5.11 8.35
N ALA A 74 -0.43 -4.04 9.04
CA ALA A 74 -1.03 -2.86 8.40
C ALA A 74 -0.06 -2.17 7.41
N PRO A 75 1.16 -1.76 7.81
CA PRO A 75 2.11 -1.19 6.87
C PRO A 75 2.69 -2.25 5.90
N GLN A 76 2.92 -3.48 6.37
CA GLN A 76 3.47 -4.55 5.54
C GLN A 76 2.56 -4.90 4.36
N GLN A 77 1.27 -5.10 4.60
CA GLN A 77 0.33 -5.47 3.54
C GLN A 77 0.08 -4.30 2.59
N ALA A 78 0.13 -3.06 3.08
CA ALA A 78 0.05 -1.87 2.24
C ALA A 78 1.18 -1.83 1.19
N ILE A 79 2.43 -2.08 1.61
CA ILE A 79 3.59 -2.12 0.70
C ILE A 79 3.50 -3.32 -0.26
N LYS A 80 3.07 -4.49 0.22
CA LYS A 80 2.79 -5.65 -0.65
C LYS A 80 1.80 -5.33 -1.76
N ASN A 81 0.70 -4.67 -1.41
CA ASN A 81 -0.33 -4.28 -2.36
C ASN A 81 0.21 -3.28 -3.39
N LEU A 82 1.11 -2.36 -2.99
CA LEU A 82 1.79 -1.46 -3.92
C LEU A 82 2.64 -2.24 -4.93
N GLY A 83 3.45 -3.20 -4.46
CA GLY A 83 4.27 -4.04 -5.33
C GLY A 83 3.44 -4.85 -6.34
N ILE A 84 2.33 -5.43 -5.89
CA ILE A 84 1.39 -6.13 -6.77
C ILE A 84 0.79 -5.17 -7.80
N ALA A 85 0.41 -3.96 -7.39
CA ALA A 85 -0.16 -2.97 -8.29
C ALA A 85 0.82 -2.54 -9.40
N TYR A 86 2.10 -2.30 -9.06
CA TYR A 86 3.14 -2.05 -10.08
C TYR A 86 3.34 -3.24 -11.01
N LYS A 87 3.46 -4.46 -10.45
CA LYS A 87 3.61 -5.69 -11.25
C LYS A 87 2.48 -5.83 -12.29
N ASN A 88 1.24 -5.60 -11.85
CA ASN A 88 0.06 -5.68 -12.70
C ASN A 88 0.05 -4.57 -13.76
N ALA A 89 0.42 -3.34 -13.39
CA ALA A 89 0.49 -2.22 -14.33
C ALA A 89 1.52 -2.45 -15.43
N PHE A 90 2.73 -2.90 -15.09
CA PHE A 90 3.76 -3.26 -16.08
C PHE A 90 3.34 -4.43 -16.97
N TYR A 91 2.68 -5.45 -16.40
CA TYR A 91 2.12 -6.55 -17.19
C TYR A 91 1.07 -6.04 -18.21
N ARG A 92 0.15 -5.19 -17.77
CA ARG A 92 -0.86 -4.58 -18.65
C ARG A 92 -0.22 -3.74 -19.75
N GLN A 93 0.78 -2.94 -19.39
CA GLN A 93 1.54 -2.13 -20.35
C GLN A 93 2.21 -3.01 -21.42
N LYS A 94 2.91 -4.07 -21.01
CA LYS A 94 3.58 -4.99 -21.94
C LYS A 94 2.62 -5.67 -22.91
N ASN A 95 1.40 -5.95 -22.47
CA ASN A 95 0.38 -6.63 -23.27
C ASN A 95 -0.63 -5.69 -23.94
N GLY A 96 -0.45 -4.36 -23.85
CA GLY A 96 -1.39 -3.39 -24.42
C GLY A 96 -2.78 -3.39 -23.77
N GLN A 97 -2.94 -3.96 -22.57
CA GLN A 97 -4.25 -4.11 -21.91
C GLN A 97 -4.66 -2.83 -21.16
N GLN A 98 -5.26 -1.90 -21.88
CA GLN A 98 -5.77 -0.66 -21.33
C GLN A 98 -7.09 -0.92 -20.57
N THR A 99 -7.06 -0.73 -19.26
CA THR A 99 -8.15 -1.07 -18.32
C THR A 99 -8.35 0.01 -17.26
N GLY A 100 -7.49 1.03 -17.25
CA GLY A 100 -7.64 2.23 -16.43
C GLY A 100 -8.26 3.39 -17.21
N SER A 101 -8.22 4.57 -16.61
CA SER A 101 -8.65 5.83 -17.25
C SER A 101 -7.71 6.23 -18.40
N ASP A 102 -8.16 7.10 -19.31
CA ASP A 102 -7.31 7.67 -20.38
C ASP A 102 -5.98 8.25 -19.88
N LYS A 103 -6.00 8.90 -18.70
CA LYS A 103 -4.79 9.48 -18.06
C LYS A 103 -3.89 8.46 -17.35
N ASN A 104 -4.29 7.20 -17.28
CA ASN A 104 -3.55 6.08 -16.67
C ASN A 104 -4.08 4.75 -17.22
N PRO A 105 -3.84 4.47 -18.51
CA PRO A 105 -4.51 3.38 -19.21
C PRO A 105 -4.16 2.01 -18.63
N TYR A 106 -2.97 1.85 -18.04
CA TYR A 106 -2.49 0.59 -17.48
C TYR A 106 -2.71 0.46 -15.97
N GLY A 107 -3.27 1.48 -15.31
CA GLY A 107 -3.60 1.42 -13.89
C GLY A 107 -2.39 1.44 -12.96
N PHE A 108 -1.36 2.23 -13.28
CA PHE A 108 -0.25 2.48 -12.35
C PHE A 108 -0.74 3.01 -11.00
N PRO A 109 -0.08 2.64 -9.89
CA PRO A 109 -0.39 3.13 -8.56
C PRO A 109 -0.53 4.65 -8.48
N ARG A 110 -1.43 5.14 -7.62
CA ARG A 110 -1.61 6.57 -7.33
C ARG A 110 -1.69 6.78 -5.82
N PRO A 111 -1.34 7.99 -5.31
CA PRO A 111 -1.48 8.29 -3.90
C PRO A 111 -2.92 8.08 -3.41
N LYS A 112 -3.06 7.49 -2.22
CA LYS A 112 -4.36 7.34 -1.57
C LYS A 112 -4.76 8.67 -0.95
N LYS A 113 -5.97 9.14 -1.27
CA LYS A 113 -6.55 10.38 -0.74
C LYS A 113 -6.92 10.24 0.74
N ASN A 114 -6.91 11.36 1.45
CA ASN A 114 -7.55 11.47 2.75
C ASN A 114 -9.06 11.43 2.54
N SER A 115 -9.72 10.55 3.29
CA SER A 115 -11.18 10.39 3.38
C SER A 115 -11.69 11.23 4.53
#